data_AF-A0A232M0K9-F1
#
_entry.id   AF-A0A232M0K9-F1
#
_cell.length_a   1.000
_cell.length_b   1.000
_cell.length_c   1.000
_cell.angle_alpha   90.00
_cell.angle_beta   90.00
_cell.angle_gamma   90.00
#
_symmetry.space_group_name_H-M   'P 1'
#
loop_
_entity.id
_entity.type
_entity.pdbx_description
1 polymer ?
#
loop_
_entity_poly.entity_id
_entity_poly.type
_entity_poly.pdbx_seq_one_letter_code
_entity_poly.pdbx_strand_id
1 'polypeptide(L)'
;MCLLLLDAVVLTVFGLTLLPRAVAAQYLLMQDFSGSNFFSNFDFFTEPDPTNGFVQYVNQDTAKLSGLIDITSRGSVYLGVDHTSTISDDDGGRKSVRIESIPTFSQGLLVADIEHMPPSICGAWPAFWTFGDDWPQDGEVASPCNLQQEIKNQKIVFDTTFCGDWATDAFTDSDCPMSDPSSVIRSCVHYVATNPFMYLGAYWEINSIRIYQNQSHYTSVQRSPSKPSAGTGIVAHLRHQVLMRRVKILFELRSNQVQAHTKPRRRFG
;
A
#
# COMPACT_ATOMS: atom_id res chain seq x y z
N MET A 1 -48.07 42.30 -40.79
CA MET A 1 -47.30 43.08 -39.81
C MET A 1 -46.10 42.25 -39.38
N CYS A 2 -44.84 42.58 -39.61
CA CYS A 2 -44.20 43.47 -40.56
C CYS A 2 -42.96 42.70 -41.02
N LEU A 3 -42.71 42.73 -42.32
CA LEU A 3 -41.69 41.99 -43.06
C LEU A 3 -40.52 42.98 -43.31
N LEU A 4 -39.32 42.44 -43.60
CA LEU A 4 -38.18 43.09 -44.29
C LEU A 4 -37.21 43.94 -43.41
N LEU A 5 -35.87 43.91 -43.51
CA LEU A 5 -34.89 43.45 -44.52
C LEU A 5 -33.48 43.17 -43.90
N LEU A 6 -32.67 42.48 -44.71
CA LEU A 6 -31.20 42.27 -44.75
C LEU A 6 -30.34 43.48 -44.31
N ASP A 7 -29.12 43.32 -43.76
CA ASP A 7 -27.89 43.17 -44.56
C ASP A 7 -26.66 42.60 -43.80
N ALA A 8 -25.98 41.68 -44.49
CA ALA A 8 -24.55 41.43 -44.69
C ALA A 8 -23.44 41.55 -43.61
N VAL A 9 -22.47 40.65 -43.80
CA VAL A 9 -21.05 40.62 -43.37
C VAL A 9 -20.76 40.04 -41.99
N VAL A 10 -20.41 38.74 -41.99
CA VAL A 10 -19.50 38.20 -40.99
C VAL A 10 -18.26 37.70 -41.72
N LEU A 11 -17.14 38.38 -41.47
CA LEU A 11 -15.80 37.99 -41.87
C LEU A 11 -15.54 36.50 -41.59
N THR A 12 -15.17 35.74 -42.61
CA THR A 12 -14.52 34.44 -42.41
C THR A 12 -13.11 34.68 -41.87
N VAL A 13 -12.98 34.80 -40.56
CA VAL A 13 -11.70 34.65 -39.88
C VAL A 13 -11.33 33.17 -40.02
N PHE A 14 -10.38 32.83 -40.91
CA PHE A 14 -9.61 31.58 -40.79
C PHE A 14 -8.78 31.70 -39.53
N GLY A 15 -9.44 31.54 -38.38
CA GLY A 15 -8.78 31.42 -37.09
C GLY A 15 -8.02 30.11 -37.15
N LEU A 16 -6.69 30.20 -37.14
CA LEU A 16 -5.84 29.08 -36.81
C LEU A 16 -6.24 28.65 -35.39
N THR A 17 -7.20 27.72 -35.28
CA THR A 17 -7.62 27.20 -33.99
C THR A 17 -6.40 26.53 -33.38
N LEU A 18 -5.78 27.18 -32.41
CA LEU A 18 -4.87 26.56 -31.46
C LEU A 18 -5.70 25.46 -30.77
N LEU A 19 -5.67 24.25 -31.33
CA LEU A 19 -6.14 23.08 -30.62
C LEU A 19 -5.35 23.04 -29.31
N PRO A 20 -5.99 23.00 -28.13
CA PRO A 20 -5.27 22.81 -26.89
C PRO A 20 -4.46 21.53 -27.06
N ARG A 21 -3.14 21.66 -27.06
CA ARG A 21 -2.23 20.52 -27.14
C ARG A 21 -2.46 19.76 -25.84
N ALA A 22 -3.11 18.59 -25.93
CA ALA A 22 -3.17 17.68 -24.80
C ALA A 22 -1.73 17.29 -24.47
N VAL A 23 -1.14 17.92 -23.46
CA VAL A 23 0.15 17.50 -22.91
C VAL A 23 -0.16 16.21 -22.17
N ALA A 24 0.17 15.08 -22.78
CA ALA A 24 0.19 13.82 -22.05
C ALA A 24 1.18 14.00 -20.89
N ALA A 25 0.70 13.78 -19.66
CA ALA A 25 1.57 13.79 -18.49
C ALA A 25 2.65 12.73 -18.69
N GLN A 26 3.90 13.16 -18.84
CA GLN A 26 5.06 12.26 -18.91
C GLN A 26 5.46 11.94 -17.47
N TYR A 27 5.39 10.65 -17.10
CA TYR A 27 5.86 10.16 -15.81
C TYR A 27 7.28 9.63 -15.97
N LEU A 28 8.19 10.10 -15.14
CA LEU A 28 9.57 9.63 -15.06
C LEU A 28 9.71 8.66 -13.91
N LEU A 29 10.44 7.56 -14.12
CA LEU A 29 10.79 6.60 -13.07
C LEU A 29 11.77 7.28 -12.12
N MET A 30 11.39 7.39 -10.85
CA MET A 30 12.18 8.02 -9.79
C MET A 30 12.87 7.01 -8.89
N GLN A 31 12.18 5.92 -8.55
CA GLN A 31 12.69 4.86 -7.69
C GLN A 31 12.29 3.50 -8.28
N ASP A 32 13.21 2.53 -8.22
CA ASP A 32 12.97 1.13 -8.57
C ASP A 32 13.58 0.24 -7.50
N PHE A 33 12.71 -0.38 -6.69
CA PHE A 33 13.08 -1.40 -5.72
C PHE A 33 12.72 -2.77 -6.30
N SER A 34 13.72 -3.52 -6.74
CA SER A 34 13.55 -4.85 -7.34
C SER A 34 14.82 -5.71 -7.21
N GLY A 35 14.63 -7.02 -7.09
CA GLY A 35 15.73 -7.98 -6.98
C GLY A 35 16.75 -7.62 -5.90
N SER A 36 18.03 -7.64 -6.25
CA SER A 36 19.13 -7.50 -5.29
C SER A 36 19.22 -6.13 -4.60
N ASN A 37 18.60 -5.08 -5.16
CA ASN A 37 18.63 -3.75 -4.53
C ASN A 37 17.49 -3.54 -3.52
N PHE A 38 16.55 -4.49 -3.41
CA PHE A 38 15.33 -4.28 -2.66
C PHE A 38 15.63 -4.06 -1.18
N PHE A 39 16.25 -5.04 -0.50
CA PHE A 39 16.47 -4.97 0.93
C PHE A 39 17.43 -3.86 1.37
N SER A 40 18.30 -3.35 0.50
CA SER A 40 19.16 -2.20 0.84
C SER A 40 18.40 -0.87 0.90
N ASN A 41 17.13 -0.84 0.48
CA ASN A 41 16.27 0.34 0.50
C ASN A 41 15.18 0.27 1.58
N PHE A 42 15.21 -0.73 2.46
CA PHE A 42 14.24 -0.88 3.54
C PHE A 42 14.92 -1.16 4.87
N ASP A 43 14.42 -0.52 5.93
CA ASP A 43 14.74 -0.84 7.32
C ASP A 43 13.82 -1.95 7.83
N PHE A 44 14.33 -2.80 8.73
CA PHE A 44 13.55 -3.85 9.39
C PHE A 44 13.16 -3.38 10.79
N PHE A 45 11.87 -3.14 10.98
CA PHE A 45 11.30 -2.78 12.28
C PHE A 45 11.36 -3.99 13.22
N THR A 46 11.76 -3.77 14.48
CA THR A 46 11.94 -4.84 15.48
C THR A 46 11.31 -4.53 16.84
N GLU A 47 10.68 -3.37 16.98
CA GLU A 47 9.98 -3.01 18.20
C GLU A 47 8.67 -3.81 18.32
N PRO A 48 8.01 -3.82 19.50
CA PRO A 48 6.70 -4.42 19.66
C PRO A 48 5.70 -3.88 18.64
N ASP A 49 4.81 -4.74 18.16
CA ASP A 49 3.82 -4.37 17.15
C ASP A 49 2.91 -3.24 17.65
N PRO A 50 2.88 -2.07 16.98
CA PRO A 50 2.07 -0.95 17.44
C PRO A 50 0.56 -1.21 17.44
N THR A 51 0.12 -2.25 16.71
CA THR A 51 -1.27 -2.72 16.67
C THR A 51 -1.57 -3.87 17.65
N ASN A 52 -0.67 -4.10 18.62
CA ASN A 52 -0.79 -5.11 19.67
C ASN A 52 -0.95 -6.55 19.13
N GLY A 53 -0.38 -6.83 17.96
CA GLY A 53 -0.42 -8.16 17.35
C GLY A 53 0.42 -9.19 18.08
N PHE A 54 0.03 -10.45 17.94
CA PHE A 54 0.76 -11.64 18.39
C PHE A 54 1.88 -11.99 17.39
N VAL A 55 2.81 -11.06 17.21
CA VAL A 55 3.89 -11.14 16.22
C VAL A 55 5.23 -10.75 16.84
N GLN A 56 6.29 -11.44 16.43
CA GLN A 56 7.66 -11.07 16.74
C GLN A 56 8.34 -10.56 15.45
N TYR A 57 8.45 -9.25 15.29
CA TYR A 57 9.22 -8.70 14.17
C TYR A 57 10.72 -8.87 14.39
N VAL A 58 11.41 -9.44 13.40
CA VAL A 58 12.85 -9.73 13.48
C VAL A 58 13.65 -8.88 12.50
N ASN A 59 14.92 -8.61 12.87
CA ASN A 59 15.84 -7.90 11.98
C ASN A 59 16.19 -8.70 10.72
N GLN A 60 16.80 -8.03 9.74
CA GLN A 60 17.13 -8.61 8.44
C GLN A 60 18.00 -9.88 8.53
N ASP A 61 19.03 -9.89 9.39
CA ASP A 61 19.92 -11.04 9.53
C ASP A 61 19.18 -12.26 10.08
N THR A 62 18.37 -12.06 11.12
CA THR A 62 17.54 -13.11 11.72
C THR A 62 16.49 -13.60 10.74
N ALA A 63 15.84 -12.69 10.01
CA ALA A 63 14.87 -13.03 8.98
C ALA A 63 15.51 -13.90 7.89
N LYS A 64 16.71 -13.53 7.42
CA LYS A 64 17.43 -14.28 6.39
C LYS A 64 17.85 -15.66 6.89
N LEU A 65 18.42 -15.74 8.10
CA LEU A 65 18.85 -17.01 8.70
C LEU A 65 17.68 -17.95 8.98
N SER A 66 16.51 -17.39 9.29
CA SER A 66 15.28 -18.15 9.58
C SER A 66 14.43 -18.42 8.33
N GLY A 67 14.91 -18.03 7.14
CA GLY A 67 14.19 -18.24 5.87
C GLY A 67 12.93 -17.40 5.70
N LEU A 68 12.79 -16.31 6.45
CA LEU A 68 11.64 -15.39 6.36
C LEU A 68 11.79 -14.37 5.23
N ILE A 69 13.01 -14.15 4.74
CA ILE A 69 13.26 -13.30 3.57
C ILE A 69 14.20 -13.96 2.60
N ASP A 70 13.99 -13.71 1.31
CA ASP A 70 14.93 -14.11 0.26
C ASP A 70 14.74 -13.26 -1.01
N ILE A 71 15.75 -13.31 -1.90
CA ILE A 71 15.54 -13.00 -3.31
C ILE A 71 15.45 -14.33 -4.04
N THR A 72 14.27 -14.66 -4.55
CA THR A 72 14.03 -15.95 -5.20
C THR A 72 14.94 -16.12 -6.42
N SER A 73 15.07 -17.35 -6.91
CA SER A 73 15.80 -17.63 -8.17
C SER A 73 15.23 -16.90 -9.40
N ARG A 74 14.00 -16.39 -9.31
CA ARG A 74 13.33 -15.59 -10.36
C ARG A 74 13.63 -14.09 -10.23
N GLY A 75 14.31 -13.67 -9.17
CA GLY A 75 14.62 -12.27 -8.87
C GLY A 75 13.50 -11.50 -8.16
N SER A 76 12.39 -12.16 -7.81
CA SER A 76 11.35 -11.60 -6.94
C SER A 76 11.80 -11.62 -5.47
N VAL A 77 11.22 -10.74 -4.67
CA VAL A 77 11.46 -10.63 -3.24
C VAL A 77 10.44 -11.48 -2.50
N TYR A 78 10.91 -12.33 -1.58
CA TYR A 78 10.06 -13.10 -0.68
C TYR A 78 10.08 -12.48 0.71
N LEU A 79 8.91 -12.24 1.30
CA LEU A 79 8.72 -11.84 2.71
C LEU A 79 7.70 -12.78 3.35
N GLY A 80 8.13 -13.70 4.19
CA GLY A 80 7.29 -14.70 4.84
C GLY A 80 7.25 -14.57 6.36
N VAL A 81 6.58 -15.55 6.96
CA VAL A 81 6.42 -15.71 8.40
C VAL A 81 6.90 -17.10 8.82
N ASP A 82 7.21 -17.30 10.10
CA ASP A 82 7.47 -18.65 10.61
C ASP A 82 6.21 -19.48 10.45
N HIS A 83 6.29 -20.55 9.66
CA HIS A 83 5.20 -21.49 9.40
C HIS A 83 5.58 -22.93 9.81
N THR A 84 6.54 -23.07 10.73
CA THR A 84 7.11 -24.35 11.15
C THR A 84 7.01 -24.57 12.65
N SER A 85 7.19 -23.52 13.47
CA SER A 85 7.24 -23.66 14.92
C SER A 85 5.84 -23.58 15.54
N THR A 86 5.52 -24.57 16.38
CA THR A 86 4.50 -24.40 17.41
C THR A 86 5.12 -23.61 18.56
N ILE A 87 4.47 -22.51 18.95
CA ILE A 87 4.94 -21.62 20.02
C ILE A 87 3.93 -21.61 21.18
N SER A 88 4.33 -21.06 22.33
CA SER A 88 3.39 -20.82 23.44
C SER A 88 2.54 -19.59 23.16
N ASP A 89 1.33 -19.54 23.70
CA ASP A 89 0.45 -18.36 23.66
C ASP A 89 1.12 -17.12 24.32
N ASP A 90 2.16 -17.34 25.16
CA ASP A 90 2.93 -16.30 25.86
C ASP A 90 4.32 -16.02 25.24
N ASP A 91 4.69 -16.64 24.11
CA ASP A 91 6.06 -16.60 23.54
C ASP A 91 6.39 -15.30 22.76
N GLY A 92 5.61 -14.24 22.97
CA GLY A 92 5.81 -12.94 22.31
C GLY A 92 5.40 -12.88 20.84
N GLY A 93 4.90 -13.97 20.26
CA GLY A 93 4.26 -13.98 18.94
C GLY A 93 5.00 -14.75 17.85
N ARG A 94 4.29 -14.99 16.74
CA ARG A 94 4.85 -15.69 15.58
C ARG A 94 5.83 -14.78 14.84
N LYS A 95 7.02 -15.30 14.48
CA LYS A 95 8.03 -14.50 13.79
C LYS A 95 7.55 -14.05 12.42
N SER A 96 7.77 -12.78 12.12
CA SER A 96 7.43 -12.12 10.86
C SER A 96 8.41 -10.97 10.60
N VAL A 97 8.20 -10.24 9.50
CA VAL A 97 8.96 -9.04 9.18
C VAL A 97 8.01 -7.87 8.94
N ARG A 98 8.44 -6.68 9.38
CA ARG A 98 7.89 -5.39 8.98
C ARG A 98 9.03 -4.59 8.39
N ILE A 99 8.91 -4.26 7.12
CA ILE A 99 9.92 -3.49 6.40
C ILE A 99 9.39 -2.11 6.06
N GLU A 100 10.21 -1.09 6.21
CA GLU A 100 9.85 0.30 5.98
C GLU A 100 10.86 0.94 5.02
N SER A 101 10.39 1.59 3.94
CA SER A 101 11.32 2.16 2.98
C SER A 101 12.17 3.25 3.61
N ILE A 102 13.48 3.19 3.34
CA ILE A 102 14.43 4.25 3.70
C ILE A 102 14.11 5.52 2.89
N PRO A 103 13.99 5.48 1.54
CA PRO A 103 13.56 6.64 0.80
C PRO A 103 12.07 6.93 1.06
N THR A 104 11.78 8.21 1.25
CA THR A 104 10.42 8.72 1.40
C THR A 104 9.96 9.45 0.14
N PHE A 105 8.64 9.55 -0.03
CA PHE A 105 8.04 10.29 -1.14
C PHE A 105 6.76 11.00 -0.68
N SER A 106 6.52 12.20 -1.16
CA SER A 106 5.31 12.98 -0.84
C SER A 106 4.33 13.06 -2.01
N GLN A 107 4.81 12.80 -3.23
CA GLN A 107 4.03 12.89 -4.47
C GLN A 107 4.57 11.90 -5.51
N GLY A 108 3.67 11.41 -6.37
CA GLY A 108 4.03 10.51 -7.45
C GLY A 108 3.05 9.36 -7.63
N LEU A 109 3.40 8.46 -8.54
CA LEU A 109 2.69 7.25 -8.86
C LEU A 109 3.48 6.07 -8.30
N LEU A 110 2.98 5.44 -7.23
CA LEU A 110 3.53 4.21 -6.68
C LEU A 110 2.89 3.02 -7.40
N VAL A 111 3.73 2.19 -8.00
CA VAL A 111 3.35 0.96 -8.72
C VAL A 111 4.01 -0.22 -8.02
N ALA A 112 3.20 -1.04 -7.37
CA ALA A 112 3.65 -2.32 -6.81
C ALA A 112 3.24 -3.46 -7.72
N ASP A 113 4.21 -4.25 -8.20
CA ASP A 113 4.00 -5.50 -8.94
C ASP A 113 4.19 -6.67 -7.96
N ILE A 114 3.07 -7.22 -7.50
CA ILE A 114 3.01 -8.26 -6.47
C ILE A 114 2.52 -9.56 -7.12
N GLU A 115 3.36 -10.59 -7.08
CA GLU A 115 3.06 -11.94 -7.59
C GLU A 115 2.21 -12.73 -6.59
N HIS A 116 2.52 -12.59 -5.29
CA HIS A 116 1.81 -13.26 -4.20
C HIS A 116 1.64 -12.32 -3.01
N MET A 117 0.51 -12.43 -2.32
CA MET A 117 0.27 -11.78 -1.03
C MET A 117 -0.30 -12.82 -0.05
N PRO A 118 -0.09 -12.66 1.27
CA PRO A 118 -0.68 -13.57 2.24
C PRO A 118 -2.19 -13.67 2.03
N PRO A 119 -2.76 -14.88 1.89
CA PRO A 119 -4.19 -15.05 1.77
C PRO A 119 -4.84 -14.78 3.14
N SER A 120 -6.17 -14.69 3.16
CA SER A 120 -6.90 -14.61 4.43
C SER A 120 -6.83 -15.96 5.10
N ILE A 121 -6.00 -16.02 6.14
CA ILE A 121 -5.82 -17.14 7.04
C ILE A 121 -6.24 -16.63 8.42
N CYS A 122 -6.88 -17.48 9.21
CA CYS A 122 -7.29 -17.15 10.57
C CYS A 122 -6.14 -16.52 11.36
N GLY A 123 -6.40 -15.33 11.89
CA GLY A 123 -5.46 -14.55 12.68
C GLY A 123 -4.39 -13.81 11.89
N ALA A 124 -4.18 -14.05 10.60
CA ALA A 124 -3.20 -13.31 9.80
C ALA A 124 -3.76 -11.94 9.37
N TRP A 125 -2.94 -10.90 9.51
CA TRP A 125 -3.27 -9.54 9.08
C TRP A 125 -2.10 -8.96 8.27
N PRO A 126 -2.10 -9.18 6.95
CA PRO A 126 -1.10 -8.62 6.05
C PRO A 126 -1.45 -7.17 5.67
N ALA A 127 -0.44 -6.30 5.57
CA ALA A 127 -0.61 -4.94 5.09
C ALA A 127 0.48 -4.50 4.11
N PHE A 128 0.04 -3.76 3.09
CA PHE A 128 0.88 -2.94 2.23
C PHE A 128 0.33 -1.51 2.27
N TRP A 129 1.08 -0.60 2.87
CA TRP A 129 0.58 0.73 3.24
C TRP A 129 1.70 1.76 3.23
N THR A 130 1.34 3.01 3.54
CA THR A 130 2.29 4.12 3.63
C THR A 130 1.98 4.99 4.84
N PHE A 131 3.01 5.56 5.46
CA PHE A 131 2.84 6.47 6.61
C PHE A 131 3.91 7.57 6.66
N GLY A 132 3.59 8.68 7.35
CA GLY A 132 4.49 9.83 7.55
C GLY A 132 5.35 9.72 8.82
N ASP A 133 6.13 10.76 9.13
CA ASP A 133 7.15 10.69 10.18
C ASP A 133 6.61 10.46 11.62
N ASP A 134 5.41 10.92 11.98
CA ASP A 134 4.83 10.80 13.34
C ASP A 134 3.59 9.88 13.41
N TRP A 135 3.69 8.58 13.13
CA TRP A 135 2.55 7.65 13.33
C TRP A 135 2.20 7.45 14.83
N PRO A 136 0.92 7.43 15.25
CA PRO A 136 -0.31 7.56 14.44
C PRO A 136 -0.81 9.01 14.27
N GLN A 137 -0.11 10.00 14.83
CA GLN A 137 -0.55 11.41 14.90
C GLN A 137 -0.53 12.13 13.54
N ASP A 138 0.39 11.73 12.66
CA ASP A 138 0.51 12.16 11.26
C ASP A 138 -0.40 11.37 10.31
N GLY A 139 -1.24 10.50 10.88
CA GLY A 139 -2.17 9.63 10.17
C GLY A 139 -1.55 8.28 9.81
N GLU A 140 -2.26 7.21 10.18
CA GLU A 140 -2.59 6.18 9.21
C GLU A 140 -3.59 6.82 8.24
N VAL A 141 -3.50 6.60 6.93
CA VAL A 141 -4.54 7.15 6.06
C VAL A 141 -5.84 6.38 6.42
N ALA A 142 -6.65 6.90 7.33
CA ALA A 142 -7.80 6.18 7.90
C ALA A 142 -8.76 7.15 8.61
N SER A 143 -9.26 8.20 7.94
CA SER A 143 -10.57 8.77 8.27
C SER A 143 -11.03 9.78 7.20
N PRO A 144 -12.25 9.66 6.64
CA PRO A 144 -12.81 10.64 5.70
C PRO A 144 -13.18 12.00 6.33
N CYS A 145 -12.90 12.23 7.63
CA CYS A 145 -13.44 13.38 8.36
C CYS A 145 -12.41 14.40 8.90
N ASN A 146 -11.11 14.30 8.58
CA ASN A 146 -10.14 15.35 8.94
C ASN A 146 -9.25 15.74 7.75
N LEU A 147 -9.76 16.63 6.89
CA LEU A 147 -9.18 17.03 5.61
C LEU A 147 -8.13 18.16 5.71
N GLN A 148 -7.40 18.29 6.82
CA GLN A 148 -6.44 19.39 7.05
C GLN A 148 -4.99 18.97 7.35
N GLN A 149 -4.62 17.70 7.17
CA GLN A 149 -3.23 17.27 7.36
C GLN A 149 -2.48 17.24 6.00
N GLU A 150 -1.33 17.93 5.95
CA GLU A 150 -0.40 17.93 4.82
C GLU A 150 0.16 16.51 4.60
N ILE A 151 0.21 15.99 3.37
CA ILE A 151 0.99 14.75 3.10
C ILE A 151 2.47 15.07 3.33
N LYS A 152 2.95 14.72 4.52
CA LYS A 152 4.38 14.64 4.82
C LYS A 152 5.02 13.54 3.97
N ASN A 153 6.35 13.53 3.94
CA ASN A 153 7.11 12.45 3.33
C ASN A 153 6.62 11.08 3.84
N GLN A 154 6.19 10.22 2.93
CA GLN A 154 5.65 8.91 3.26
C GLN A 154 6.71 7.83 3.06
N LYS A 155 6.77 6.88 3.99
CA LYS A 155 7.45 5.58 3.82
C LYS A 155 6.49 4.55 3.28
N ILE A 156 7.03 3.56 2.58
CA ILE A 156 6.33 2.36 2.13
C ILE A 156 6.51 1.27 3.18
N VAL A 157 5.45 0.56 3.54
CA VAL A 157 5.50 -0.54 4.51
C VAL A 157 4.93 -1.81 3.92
N PHE A 158 5.65 -2.91 4.16
CA PHE A 158 5.11 -4.26 4.06
C PHE A 158 5.24 -4.93 5.42
N ASP A 159 4.16 -5.51 5.91
CA ASP A 159 4.17 -6.32 7.11
C ASP A 159 3.14 -7.45 7.05
N THR A 160 3.27 -8.37 8.00
CA THR A 160 2.23 -9.35 8.32
C THR A 160 2.23 -9.53 9.82
N THR A 161 1.27 -8.88 10.48
CA THR A 161 0.99 -9.10 11.90
C THR A 161 -0.02 -10.24 12.08
N PHE A 162 -0.26 -10.60 13.33
CA PHE A 162 -1.25 -11.59 13.70
C PHE A 162 -2.13 -11.11 14.84
N CYS A 163 -3.42 -11.42 14.84
CA CYS A 163 -4.34 -11.01 15.89
C CYS A 163 -4.28 -9.48 16.11
N GLY A 164 -4.23 -9.03 17.36
CA GLY A 164 -4.15 -7.61 17.69
C GLY A 164 -5.46 -6.87 17.39
N ASP A 165 -5.36 -5.55 17.35
CA ASP A 165 -6.50 -4.65 17.47
C ASP A 165 -7.55 -4.84 16.36
N TRP A 166 -7.17 -5.20 15.13
CA TRP A 166 -8.14 -5.39 14.03
C TRP A 166 -8.33 -6.84 13.59
N ALA A 167 -7.31 -7.71 13.68
CA ALA A 167 -7.50 -9.09 13.23
C ALA A 167 -8.38 -9.90 14.20
N THR A 168 -8.50 -9.48 15.46
CA THR A 168 -9.40 -10.09 16.44
C THR A 168 -10.87 -9.89 16.07
N ASP A 169 -11.24 -8.70 15.60
CA ASP A 169 -12.62 -8.43 15.14
C ASP A 169 -12.94 -9.26 13.90
N ALA A 170 -12.02 -9.30 12.93
CA ALA A 170 -12.18 -10.13 11.73
C ALA A 170 -12.22 -11.64 12.03
N PHE A 171 -11.56 -12.09 13.11
CA PHE A 171 -11.62 -13.48 13.56
C PHE A 171 -13.03 -13.86 14.04
N THR A 172 -13.73 -12.93 14.71
CA THR A 172 -15.11 -13.15 15.19
C THR A 172 -16.10 -13.38 14.04
N ASP A 173 -15.94 -12.63 12.95
CA ASP A 173 -16.84 -12.65 11.79
C ASP A 173 -16.49 -13.72 10.74
N SER A 174 -15.68 -14.72 11.13
CA SER A 174 -15.12 -15.72 10.21
C SER A 174 -15.36 -17.16 10.70
N ASP A 175 -15.24 -18.14 9.80
CA ASP A 175 -15.31 -19.58 10.13
C ASP A 175 -14.05 -20.10 10.88
N CYS A 176 -13.38 -19.22 11.65
CA CYS A 176 -12.16 -19.54 12.36
C CYS A 176 -12.44 -20.28 13.68
N PRO A 177 -11.61 -21.28 14.05
CA PRO A 177 -11.83 -22.04 15.28
C PRO A 177 -11.71 -21.19 16.54
N MET A 178 -12.74 -21.23 17.39
CA MET A 178 -12.78 -20.57 18.69
C MET A 178 -12.44 -21.57 19.80
N SER A 179 -11.22 -21.51 20.35
CA SER A 179 -10.81 -22.37 21.47
C SER A 179 -11.34 -21.89 22.82
N ASP A 180 -11.58 -20.58 22.95
CA ASP A 180 -12.17 -19.93 24.12
C ASP A 180 -13.33 -19.02 23.67
N PRO A 181 -14.59 -19.47 23.79
CA PRO A 181 -15.76 -18.67 23.42
C PRO A 181 -15.92 -17.37 24.21
N SER A 182 -15.22 -17.23 25.34
CA SER A 182 -15.27 -16.03 26.18
C SER A 182 -14.21 -14.99 25.80
N SER A 183 -13.22 -15.37 24.99
CA SER A 183 -12.12 -14.50 24.58
C SER A 183 -11.66 -14.79 23.14
N VAL A 184 -12.07 -13.93 22.22
CA VAL A 184 -11.68 -14.02 20.80
C VAL A 184 -10.18 -13.85 20.65
N ILE A 185 -9.57 -12.89 21.36
CA ILE A 185 -8.12 -12.67 21.28
C ILE A 185 -7.36 -13.92 21.71
N ARG A 186 -7.81 -14.62 22.77
CA ARG A 186 -7.18 -15.86 23.22
C ARG A 186 -7.34 -16.97 22.20
N SER A 187 -8.52 -17.08 21.58
CA SER A 187 -8.75 -18.02 20.49
C SER A 187 -7.84 -17.76 19.29
N CYS A 188 -7.69 -16.49 18.90
CA CYS A 188 -6.80 -16.09 17.81
C CYS A 188 -5.34 -16.41 18.12
N VAL A 189 -4.84 -15.98 19.28
CA VAL A 189 -3.46 -16.24 19.74
C VAL A 189 -3.18 -17.74 19.76
N HIS A 190 -4.09 -18.51 20.35
CA HIS A 190 -3.96 -19.97 20.43
C HIS A 190 -3.92 -20.62 19.04
N TYR A 191 -4.77 -20.18 18.13
CA TYR A 191 -4.78 -20.68 16.76
C TYR A 191 -3.46 -20.38 16.04
N VAL A 192 -3.00 -19.12 16.12
CA VAL A 192 -1.73 -18.68 15.53
C VAL A 192 -0.56 -19.44 16.13
N ALA A 193 -0.55 -19.68 17.43
CA ALA A 193 0.52 -20.37 18.15
C ALA A 193 0.63 -21.86 17.77
N THR A 194 -0.51 -22.55 17.64
CA THR A 194 -0.57 -24.01 17.54
C THR A 194 -0.69 -24.56 16.12
N ASN A 195 -0.96 -23.73 15.11
CA ASN A 195 -1.19 -24.16 13.72
C ASN A 195 -0.16 -23.61 12.71
N PRO A 196 1.16 -23.83 12.90
CA PRO A 196 2.19 -23.21 12.06
C PRO A 196 2.02 -23.49 10.56
N PHE A 197 1.65 -24.73 10.20
CA PHE A 197 1.51 -25.13 8.81
C PHE A 197 0.41 -24.37 8.04
N MET A 198 -0.56 -23.79 8.74
CA MET A 198 -1.60 -22.96 8.11
C MET A 198 -1.02 -21.66 7.53
N TYR A 199 0.16 -21.24 7.98
CA TYR A 199 0.85 -20.03 7.56
C TYR A 199 1.89 -20.27 6.45
N LEU A 200 1.97 -21.47 5.87
CA LEU A 200 2.87 -21.76 4.75
C LEU A 200 2.60 -20.84 3.55
N GLY A 201 1.33 -20.48 3.34
CA GLY A 201 0.92 -19.51 2.32
C GLY A 201 0.99 -18.06 2.76
N ALA A 202 1.35 -17.75 4.00
CA ALA A 202 1.36 -16.38 4.52
C ALA A 202 2.68 -15.67 4.17
N TYR A 203 2.87 -15.36 2.90
CA TYR A 203 4.03 -14.61 2.41
C TYR A 203 3.68 -13.63 1.30
N TRP A 204 4.51 -12.60 1.17
CA TRP A 204 4.55 -11.71 0.02
C TRP A 204 5.60 -12.20 -0.98
N GLU A 205 5.24 -12.17 -2.26
CA GLU A 205 6.20 -12.28 -3.36
C GLU A 205 6.07 -11.04 -4.24
N ILE A 206 7.12 -10.21 -4.27
CA ILE A 206 7.12 -8.88 -4.85
C ILE A 206 8.11 -8.84 -6.02
N ASN A 207 7.63 -8.55 -7.22
CA ASN A 207 8.49 -8.42 -8.40
C ASN A 207 9.22 -7.06 -8.41
N SER A 208 8.49 -5.98 -8.12
CA SER A 208 9.08 -4.64 -8.04
C SER A 208 8.16 -3.64 -7.35
N ILE A 209 8.75 -2.63 -6.72
CA ILE A 209 8.06 -1.42 -6.26
C ILE A 209 8.70 -0.23 -6.97
N ARG A 210 7.90 0.52 -7.74
CA ARG A 210 8.38 1.65 -8.52
C ARG A 210 7.63 2.92 -8.19
N ILE A 211 8.34 4.03 -8.09
CA ILE A 211 7.74 5.35 -7.91
C ILE A 211 8.02 6.16 -9.16
N TYR A 212 6.99 6.76 -9.74
CA TYR A 212 7.11 7.67 -10.86
C TYR A 212 6.64 9.08 -10.48
N GLN A 213 7.18 10.12 -11.12
CA GLN A 213 6.73 11.49 -10.92
C GLN A 213 6.44 12.18 -12.24
N ASN A 214 5.51 13.12 -12.23
CA ASN A 214 5.20 13.93 -13.42
C ASN A 214 6.38 14.87 -13.74
N GLN A 215 6.86 14.80 -14.98
CA GLN A 215 8.00 15.56 -15.49
C GLN A 215 7.85 17.08 -15.30
N SER A 216 6.62 17.60 -15.36
CA SER A 216 6.29 19.02 -15.16
C SER A 216 6.63 19.52 -13.74
N HIS A 217 6.48 18.64 -12.74
CA HIS A 217 6.79 18.91 -11.33
C HIS A 217 8.27 18.69 -11.00
N TYR A 218 8.94 17.73 -11.64
CA TYR A 218 10.38 17.50 -11.42
C TYR A 218 11.22 18.71 -11.86
N THR A 219 10.86 19.34 -13.00
CA THR A 219 11.60 20.49 -13.53
C THR A 219 11.42 21.79 -12.74
N SER A 220 10.34 21.94 -11.95
CA SER A 220 10.12 23.12 -11.11
C SER A 220 10.83 23.01 -9.75
N VAL A 221 10.88 21.81 -9.16
CA VAL A 221 11.58 21.55 -7.88
C VAL A 221 13.10 21.68 -8.02
N GLN A 222 13.68 21.28 -9.15
CA GLN A 222 15.13 21.43 -9.39
C GLN A 222 15.58 22.89 -9.62
N ARG A 223 14.65 23.84 -9.83
CA ARG A 223 14.96 25.26 -10.07
C ARG A 223 14.70 26.19 -8.88
N SER A 224 14.14 25.73 -7.76
CA SER A 224 13.87 26.61 -6.62
C SER A 224 13.90 25.85 -5.28
N PRO A 225 14.72 26.24 -4.30
CA PRO A 225 14.62 25.75 -2.94
C PRO A 225 13.44 26.48 -2.28
N SER A 226 12.21 25.98 -2.44
CA SER A 226 11.06 26.53 -1.72
C SER A 226 10.12 25.45 -1.22
N LYS A 227 9.84 25.56 0.08
CA LYS A 227 8.83 24.96 0.97
C LYS A 227 7.73 24.11 0.28
N PRO A 228 7.44 22.88 0.77
CA PRO A 228 6.35 22.05 0.24
C PRO A 228 4.97 22.67 0.51
N SER A 229 4.05 22.53 -0.43
CA SER A 229 2.66 22.97 -0.35
C SER A 229 1.67 21.80 -0.27
N ALA A 230 0.57 22.04 0.45
CA ALA A 230 -0.52 21.14 0.84
C ALA A 230 -1.14 20.25 -0.26
N GLY A 231 -1.58 19.06 0.17
CA GLY A 231 -2.35 18.08 -0.62
C GLY A 231 -2.69 16.85 0.24
N THR A 232 -3.76 16.14 -0.12
CA THR A 232 -4.40 15.03 0.63
C THR A 232 -3.96 13.64 0.15
N GLY A 233 -3.65 12.71 1.07
CA GLY A 233 -3.19 11.33 0.80
C GLY A 233 -4.30 10.28 0.77
N ILE A 234 -4.01 9.09 0.23
CA ILE A 234 -4.96 7.99 -0.08
C ILE A 234 -4.49 6.67 0.55
N VAL A 235 -5.37 5.96 1.27
CA VAL A 235 -5.25 4.53 1.67
C VAL A 235 -5.82 3.65 0.57
N ALA A 236 -5.28 2.44 0.40
CA ALA A 236 -6.09 1.31 -0.05
C ALA A 236 -6.14 0.26 1.05
N HIS A 237 -7.29 0.16 1.71
CA HIS A 237 -7.67 -1.10 2.32
C HIS A 237 -8.06 -2.06 1.20
N LEU A 238 -7.32 -3.17 1.07
CA LEU A 238 -7.73 -4.31 0.26
C LEU A 238 -8.91 -5.02 0.94
N ARG A 239 -10.10 -4.40 0.92
CA ARG A 239 -11.34 -5.10 1.30
C ARG A 239 -11.87 -5.86 0.09
N HIS A 240 -12.20 -7.14 0.34
CA HIS A 240 -12.59 -8.20 -0.58
C HIS A 240 -11.44 -8.91 -1.28
N GLN A 241 -11.07 -10.04 -0.67
CA GLN A 241 -10.47 -11.16 -1.36
C GLN A 241 -11.24 -11.46 -2.65
N VAL A 242 -10.57 -11.22 -3.78
CA VAL A 242 -10.87 -11.95 -4.99
C VAL A 242 -9.55 -12.55 -5.43
N LEU A 243 -9.54 -13.87 -5.53
CA LEU A 243 -8.56 -14.73 -6.19
C LEU A 243 -7.73 -14.00 -7.27
N MET A 244 -6.57 -13.42 -6.94
CA MET A 244 -5.75 -12.65 -7.89
C MET A 244 -4.35 -13.24 -7.95
N ARG A 245 -3.98 -13.78 -9.11
CA ARG A 245 -2.67 -14.42 -9.34
C ARG A 245 -1.54 -13.44 -9.68
N ARG A 246 -1.85 -12.15 -9.89
CA ARG A 246 -0.92 -11.01 -9.99
C ARG A 246 -1.68 -9.73 -9.69
N VAL A 247 -1.17 -8.87 -8.81
CA VAL A 247 -1.79 -7.58 -8.51
C VAL A 247 -0.82 -6.46 -8.85
N LYS A 248 -1.24 -5.56 -9.75
CA LYS A 248 -0.60 -4.25 -9.90
C LYS A 248 -1.39 -3.25 -9.09
N ILE A 249 -0.83 -2.84 -7.95
CA ILE A 249 -1.45 -1.81 -7.12
C ILE A 249 -0.91 -0.46 -7.58
N LEU A 250 -1.83 0.43 -7.98
CA LEU A 250 -1.53 1.76 -8.46
C LEU A 250 -2.03 2.78 -7.44
N PHE A 251 -1.11 3.52 -6.83
CA PHE A 251 -1.44 4.66 -5.98
C PHE A 251 -0.94 5.92 -6.65
N GLU A 252 -1.82 6.91 -6.80
CA GLU A 252 -1.42 8.22 -7.23
C GLU A 252 -1.54 9.21 -6.08
N LEU A 253 -0.40 9.68 -5.58
CA LEU A 253 -0.33 10.80 -4.65
C LEU A 253 -0.31 12.10 -5.45
N ARG A 254 -1.46 12.79 -5.48
CA ARG A 254 -1.59 14.12 -6.09
C ARG A 254 -1.65 15.20 -5.01
N SER A 255 -0.83 16.22 -5.15
CA SER A 255 -1.16 17.51 -4.54
C SER A 255 -2.37 18.08 -5.30
N ASN A 256 -3.52 18.14 -4.62
CA ASN A 256 -4.66 19.00 -4.93
C ASN A 256 -5.79 18.59 -5.91
N GLN A 257 -6.00 17.33 -6.34
CA GLN A 257 -7.26 16.95 -7.04
C GLN A 257 -7.64 15.47 -6.82
N VAL A 258 -8.86 15.22 -6.32
CA VAL A 258 -9.47 13.88 -6.22
C VAL A 258 -10.19 13.57 -7.54
N GLN A 259 -9.69 12.60 -8.30
CA GLN A 259 -10.53 11.78 -9.19
C GLN A 259 -10.19 10.31 -8.98
N ALA A 260 -11.01 9.61 -8.20
CA ALA A 260 -11.07 8.16 -8.22
C ALA A 260 -11.77 7.74 -9.52
N HIS A 261 -11.01 7.32 -10.54
CA HIS A 261 -11.60 6.65 -11.69
C HIS A 261 -11.93 5.20 -11.34
N THR A 262 -13.10 4.96 -10.77
CA THR A 262 -13.75 3.66 -10.89
C THR A 262 -14.34 3.56 -12.29
N LYS A 263 -13.87 2.60 -13.08
CA LYS A 263 -14.48 2.31 -14.39
C LYS A 263 -15.94 1.85 -14.14
N PRO A 264 -16.96 2.47 -14.74
CA PRO A 264 -18.33 2.06 -14.50
C PRO A 264 -18.55 0.63 -15.03
N ARG A 265 -19.03 -0.27 -14.16
CA ARG A 265 -19.65 -1.53 -14.58
C ARG A 265 -20.83 -1.17 -15.48
N ARG A 266 -20.76 -1.51 -16.77
CA ARG A 266 -21.96 -1.56 -17.61
C ARG A 266 -22.89 -2.63 -17.03
N ARG A 267 -24.09 -2.23 -16.60
CA ARG A 267 -25.24 -3.13 -16.56
C ARG A 267 -25.52 -3.52 -18.01
N PHE A 268 -25.37 -4.79 -18.34
CA PHE A 268 -26.16 -5.39 -19.41
C PHE A 268 -27.35 -6.08 -18.72
N GLY A 269 -28.53 -5.85 -19.29
CA GLY A 269 -29.83 -6.25 -18.76
C GLY A 269 -30.11 -7.74 -18.88
#